data_AF-A0A662PL18-F1
#
_entry.id   AF-A0A662PL18-F1
#
_cell.length_a   1.000
_cell.length_b   1.000
_cell.length_c   1.000
_cell.angle_alpha   90.00
_cell.angle_beta   90.00
_cell.angle_gamma   90.00
#
_symmetry.space_group_name_H-M   'P 1'
#
loop_
_entity.id
_entity.type
_entity.pdbx_description
1 polymer ?
#
loop_
_entity_poly.entity_id
_entity_poly.type
_entity_poly.pdbx_seq_one_letter_code
_entity_poly.pdbx_strand_id
1 'polypeptide(L)'
;MIPPVLFDLIQVFLFPGFLFLISYALLCEWISRKFIARLQNRFGPLHTGWGGILQPLADFIKLLAKEDITPEAADKLTFTLMPIIIFALPLAALSLVPIQSLRNLWDYSAHSLLRGRPYFRPIPALHSHPQRLLSWLELQ
;
A
#
# COMPACT_ATOMS: atom_id res chain seq x y z
N MET A 1 -8.88 16.13 24.60
CA MET A 1 -8.20 16.49 23.34
C MET A 1 -7.22 15.39 23.01
N ILE A 2 -7.39 14.69 21.88
CA ILE A 2 -6.42 13.65 21.47
C ILE A 2 -5.14 14.37 21.02
N PRO A 3 -3.95 14.01 21.54
CA PRO A 3 -2.71 14.66 21.13
C PRO A 3 -2.47 14.44 19.63
N PRO A 4 -1.98 15.44 18.90
CA PRO A 4 -1.78 15.36 17.44
C PRO A 4 -0.87 14.20 17.03
N VAL A 5 0.09 13.85 17.90
CA VAL A 5 1.01 12.71 17.73
C VAL A 5 0.27 11.38 17.61
N LEU A 6 -0.83 11.17 18.36
CA LEU A 6 -1.56 9.91 18.31
C LEU A 6 -2.24 9.71 16.94
N PHE A 7 -2.74 10.79 16.35
CA PHE A 7 -3.35 10.73 15.02
C PHE A 7 -2.33 10.35 13.94
N ASP A 8 -1.13 10.94 14.01
CA ASP A 8 -0.05 10.64 13.06
C ASP A 8 0.45 9.19 13.19
N LEU A 9 0.56 8.68 14.43
CA LEU A 9 0.92 7.28 14.68
C LEU A 9 -0.14 6.30 14.13
N ILE A 10 -1.43 6.58 14.36
CA ILE A 10 -2.52 5.77 13.81
C ILE A 10 -2.49 5.79 12.27
N GLN A 11 -2.25 6.96 11.67
CA GLN A 11 -2.18 7.09 10.23
C GLN A 11 -1.05 6.25 9.65
N VAL A 12 0.17 6.35 10.21
CA VAL A 12 1.33 5.57 9.76
C VAL A 12 1.09 4.07 9.91
N PHE A 13 0.46 3.64 11.01
CA PHE A 13 0.11 2.23 11.23
C PHE A 13 -0.91 1.71 10.22
N LEU A 14 -1.86 2.56 9.82
CA LEU A 14 -2.95 2.19 8.91
C LEU A 14 -2.52 2.23 7.43
N PHE A 15 -1.82 3.28 7.00
CA PHE A 15 -1.26 3.43 5.65
C PHE A 15 0.04 4.28 5.69
N PRO A 16 1.18 3.75 5.24
CA PRO A 16 1.40 2.49 4.51
C PRO A 16 1.77 1.32 5.43
N GLY A 17 1.52 1.43 6.74
CA GLY A 17 2.05 0.49 7.73
C GLY A 17 1.45 -0.93 7.69
N PHE A 18 1.47 -1.56 8.87
CA PHE A 18 1.22 -2.98 9.03
C PHE A 18 -0.16 -3.43 8.52
N LEU A 19 -1.22 -2.64 8.79
CA LEU A 19 -2.58 -3.01 8.39
C LEU A 19 -2.75 -3.01 6.87
N PHE A 20 -2.16 -2.03 6.20
CA PHE A 20 -2.14 -1.96 4.74
C PHE A 20 -1.40 -3.14 4.14
N LEU A 21 -0.20 -3.45 4.65
CA LEU A 21 0.62 -4.56 4.16
C LEU A 21 -0.12 -5.90 4.24
N ILE A 22 -0.74 -6.22 5.38
CA ILE A 22 -1.51 -7.48 5.53
C ILE A 22 -2.69 -7.52 4.57
N SER A 23 -3.48 -6.46 4.52
CA SER A 23 -4.66 -6.39 3.65
C SER A 23 -4.28 -6.54 2.18
N TYR A 24 -3.20 -5.87 1.77
CA TYR A 24 -2.66 -5.94 0.42
C TYR A 24 -2.11 -7.33 0.10
N ALA A 25 -1.35 -7.96 1.00
CA ALA A 25 -0.81 -9.30 0.81
C ALA A 25 -1.92 -10.35 0.62
N LEU A 26 -2.95 -10.35 1.46
CA LEU A 26 -4.09 -11.27 1.35
C LEU A 26 -4.84 -11.07 0.02
N LEU A 27 -5.03 -9.82 -0.41
CA LEU A 27 -5.66 -9.50 -1.68
C LEU A 27 -4.82 -9.97 -2.88
N CYS A 28 -3.51 -9.69 -2.86
CA CYS A 28 -2.58 -10.13 -3.90
C CYS A 28 -2.56 -11.66 -4.02
N GLU A 29 -2.57 -12.39 -2.91
CA GLU A 29 -2.61 -13.84 -2.92
C GLU A 29 -3.92 -14.36 -3.53
N TRP A 30 -5.05 -13.77 -3.15
CA TRP A 30 -6.35 -14.12 -3.74
C TRP A 30 -6.40 -13.88 -5.25
N ILE A 31 -5.91 -12.72 -5.71
CA ILE A 31 -5.84 -12.36 -7.13
C ILE A 31 -4.92 -13.33 -7.87
N SER A 32 -3.72 -13.57 -7.35
CA SER A 32 -2.73 -14.48 -7.96
C SER A 32 -3.31 -15.87 -8.18
N ARG A 33 -4.02 -16.42 -7.18
CA ARG A 33 -4.70 -17.71 -7.29
C ARG A 33 -5.76 -17.74 -8.39
N LYS A 34 -6.58 -16.68 -8.50
CA LYS A 34 -7.54 -16.57 -9.60
C LYS A 34 -6.86 -16.41 -10.96
N PHE A 35 -5.80 -15.61 -11.03
CA PHE A 35 -5.04 -15.39 -12.25
C PHE A 35 -4.43 -16.70 -12.78
N ILE A 36 -3.72 -17.44 -11.92
CA ILE A 36 -3.12 -18.73 -12.26
C ILE A 36 -4.20 -19.75 -12.68
N ALA A 37 -5.34 -19.77 -12.00
CA ALA A 37 -6.44 -20.66 -12.36
C ALA A 37 -6.97 -20.36 -13.78
N ARG A 38 -7.14 -19.07 -14.14
CA ARG A 38 -7.55 -18.66 -15.49
C ARG A 38 -6.51 -19.06 -16.55
N LEU A 39 -5.22 -18.91 -16.26
CA LEU A 39 -4.15 -19.37 -17.15
C LEU A 39 -4.18 -20.89 -17.37
N GLN A 40 -4.55 -21.63 -16.34
CA GLN A 40 -4.65 -23.10 -16.37
C GLN A 40 -6.02 -23.60 -16.88
N ASN A 41 -6.86 -22.72 -17.41
CA ASN A 41 -8.23 -23.02 -17.86
C ASN A 41 -9.05 -23.80 -16.80
N ARG A 42 -8.88 -23.45 -15.51
CA ARG A 42 -9.67 -23.99 -14.39
C ARG A 42 -10.27 -22.86 -13.55
N PHE A 43 -11.29 -23.18 -12.78
CA PHE A 43 -11.87 -22.21 -11.85
C PHE A 43 -10.98 -22.08 -10.60
N GLY A 44 -10.73 -20.83 -10.20
CA GLY A 44 -10.05 -20.52 -8.94
C GLY A 44 -10.95 -20.78 -7.73
N PRO A 45 -10.53 -20.38 -6.51
CA PRO A 45 -11.28 -20.65 -5.28
C PRO A 45 -12.72 -20.08 -5.32
N LEU A 46 -13.70 -20.91 -4.95
CA LEU A 46 -15.13 -20.57 -4.92
C LEU A 46 -15.83 -20.86 -3.58
N HIS A 47 -15.24 -21.68 -2.70
CA HIS A 47 -15.96 -22.28 -1.56
C HIS A 47 -15.84 -21.51 -0.22
N THR A 48 -14.80 -20.70 -0.05
CA THR A 48 -14.48 -19.97 1.20
C THR A 48 -15.03 -18.55 1.16
N GLY A 49 -16.37 -18.42 1.04
CA GLY A 49 -17.09 -17.15 0.95
C GLY A 49 -17.37 -16.69 -0.49
N TRP A 50 -17.90 -15.48 -0.65
CA TRP A 50 -18.30 -14.96 -1.97
C TRP A 50 -17.08 -14.84 -2.90
N GLY A 51 -16.95 -15.78 -3.83
CA GLY A 51 -15.80 -15.85 -4.74
C GLY A 51 -14.48 -16.25 -4.08
N GLY A 52 -14.50 -16.87 -2.89
CA GLY A 52 -13.31 -17.39 -2.20
C GLY A 52 -12.41 -16.33 -1.57
N ILE A 53 -12.93 -15.14 -1.25
CA ILE A 53 -12.16 -14.03 -0.66
C ILE A 53 -11.53 -14.40 0.69
N LEU A 54 -12.15 -15.29 1.46
CA LEU A 54 -11.62 -15.72 2.76
C LEU A 54 -10.56 -16.82 2.63
N GLN A 55 -10.27 -17.32 1.43
CA GLN A 55 -9.28 -18.38 1.22
C GLN A 55 -7.88 -18.01 1.74
N PRO A 56 -7.31 -16.83 1.46
CA PRO A 56 -5.97 -16.48 1.96
C PRO A 56 -5.93 -16.38 3.48
N LEU A 57 -7.02 -15.93 4.12
CA LEU A 57 -7.13 -15.89 5.57
C LEU A 57 -7.18 -17.30 6.17
N ALA A 58 -7.94 -18.21 5.56
CA ALA A 58 -7.97 -19.61 5.99
C ALA A 58 -6.60 -20.30 5.83
N ASP A 59 -5.90 -20.01 4.72
CA ASP A 59 -4.55 -20.52 4.48
C ASP A 59 -3.54 -19.95 5.49
N PHE A 60 -3.67 -18.68 5.85
CA PHE A 60 -2.86 -18.06 6.92
C PHE A 60 -3.08 -18.75 8.27
N ILE A 61 -4.34 -18.94 8.69
CA ILE A 61 -4.67 -19.64 9.95
C ILE A 61 -4.13 -21.08 9.93
N LYS A 62 -4.26 -21.77 8.79
CA LYS A 62 -3.73 -23.13 8.60
C LYS A 62 -2.21 -23.18 8.79
N LEU A 63 -1.47 -22.17 8.32
CA LEU A 63 -0.02 -22.09 8.51
C LEU A 63 0.35 -21.78 9.96
N LEU A 64 -0.42 -20.96 10.67
CA LEU A 64 -0.19 -20.71 12.10
C LEU A 64 -0.42 -21.94 12.97
N ALA A 65 -1.39 -22.78 12.59
CA ALA A 65 -1.65 -24.05 13.26
C ALA A 65 -0.65 -25.15 12.87
N LYS A 66 0.23 -24.90 11.90
CA LYS A 66 1.21 -25.90 11.45
C LYS A 66 2.33 -25.99 12.47
N GLU A 67 2.69 -27.23 12.81
CA GLU A 67 3.86 -27.50 13.65
C GLU A 67 5.13 -26.98 12.98
N ASP A 68 5.91 -26.21 13.75
CA ASP A 68 7.23 -25.74 13.33
C ASP A 68 8.26 -26.84 13.59
N ILE A 69 8.71 -27.49 12.51
CA ILE A 69 9.68 -28.57 12.55
C ILE A 69 11.03 -28.01 12.13
N THR A 70 11.94 -27.81 13.09
CA THR A 70 13.31 -27.42 12.81
C THR A 70 14.16 -28.67 12.51
N PRO A 71 14.79 -28.77 11.33
CA PRO A 71 15.61 -29.94 10.99
C PRO A 71 16.89 -30.00 11.83
N GLU A 72 17.32 -31.21 12.19
CA GLU A 72 18.47 -31.43 13.09
C GLU A 72 19.79 -30.87 12.55
N ALA A 73 19.95 -30.82 11.23
CA ALA A 73 21.14 -30.30 10.56
C ALA A 73 21.17 -28.76 10.41
N ALA A 74 20.10 -28.05 10.78
CA ALA A 74 20.05 -26.60 10.65
C ALA A 74 20.57 -25.86 11.89
N ASP A 75 21.20 -24.70 11.65
CA ASP A 75 21.49 -23.76 12.72
C ASP A 75 20.19 -23.14 13.27
N LYS A 76 19.87 -23.48 14.52
CA LYS A 76 18.61 -23.11 15.18
C LYS A 76 18.42 -21.59 15.24
N LEU A 77 19.48 -20.84 15.52
CA LEU A 77 19.40 -19.39 15.66
C LEU A 77 19.02 -18.72 14.34
N THR A 78 19.75 -19.05 13.27
CA THR A 78 19.47 -18.50 11.94
C THR A 78 18.09 -18.93 11.45
N PHE A 79 17.71 -20.20 11.64
CA PHE A 79 16.42 -20.72 11.17
C PHE A 79 15.22 -20.01 11.83
N THR A 80 15.29 -19.74 13.14
CA THR A 80 14.22 -19.03 13.87
C THR A 80 14.18 -17.53 13.57
N LEU A 81 15.33 -16.89 13.35
CA LEU A 81 15.40 -15.43 13.11
C LEU A 81 15.09 -15.05 11.65
N MET A 82 15.35 -15.95 10.70
CA MET A 82 15.21 -15.67 9.27
C MET A 82 13.81 -15.17 8.87
N PRO A 83 12.69 -15.75 9.34
CA PRO A 83 11.35 -15.24 9.05
C PRO A 83 11.14 -13.79 9.49
N ILE A 84 11.69 -13.40 10.65
CA ILE A 84 11.58 -12.05 11.20
C ILE A 84 12.34 -11.05 10.32
N ILE A 85 13.55 -11.41 9.90
CA ILE A 85 14.39 -10.55 9.05
C ILE A 85 13.73 -10.35 7.68
N ILE A 86 13.24 -11.43 7.05
CA ILE A 86 12.57 -11.35 5.75
C ILE A 86 11.30 -10.50 5.84
N PHE A 87 10.55 -10.60 6.95
CA PHE A 87 9.35 -9.81 7.16
C PHE A 87 9.63 -8.31 7.40
N ALA A 88 10.80 -7.95 7.94
CA ALA A 88 11.18 -6.55 8.14
C ALA A 88 11.44 -5.80 6.83
N LEU A 89 11.88 -6.49 5.77
CA LEU A 89 12.19 -5.89 4.48
C LEU A 89 11.00 -5.14 3.83
N PRO A 90 9.81 -5.74 3.63
CA PRO A 90 8.67 -5.03 3.05
C PRO A 90 8.17 -3.89 3.94
N LEU A 91 8.28 -4.00 5.28
CA LEU A 91 7.94 -2.91 6.19
C LEU A 91 8.88 -1.71 6.02
N ALA A 92 10.19 -1.96 5.92
CA ALA A 92 11.17 -0.92 5.65
C ALA A 92 10.95 -0.29 4.26
N ALA A 93 10.67 -1.10 3.24
CA ALA A 93 10.40 -0.62 1.89
C ALA A 93 9.17 0.29 1.82
N LEU A 94 8.08 -0.05 2.52
CA LEU A 94 6.87 0.78 2.57
C LEU A 94 7.10 2.11 3.28
N SER A 95 8.02 2.17 4.26
CA SER A 95 8.39 3.42 4.92
C SER A 95 9.07 4.43 3.98
N LEU A 96 9.61 3.99 2.84
CA LEU A 96 10.25 4.87 1.86
C LEU A 96 9.25 5.51 0.88
N VAL A 97 8.00 5.04 0.86
CA VAL A 97 6.99 5.57 -0.05
C VAL A 97 6.50 6.93 0.46
N PRO A 98 6.66 8.02 -0.31
CA PRO A 98 6.19 9.34 0.11
C PRO A 98 4.66 9.39 0.08
N ILE A 99 4.04 9.69 1.22
CA ILE A 99 2.58 9.70 1.37
C ILE A 99 2.10 11.07 1.80
N GLN A 100 1.05 11.54 1.13
CA GLN A 100 0.35 12.77 1.51
C GLN A 100 -0.39 12.55 2.84
N SER A 101 -0.11 13.37 3.85
CA SER A 101 -0.80 13.25 5.14
C SER A 101 -2.32 13.45 5.02
N LEU A 102 -3.10 12.59 5.68
CA LEU A 102 -4.58 12.65 5.70
C LEU A 102 -5.08 13.98 6.30
N ARG A 103 -4.30 14.56 7.22
CA ARG A 103 -4.55 15.88 7.80
C ARG A 103 -4.60 16.96 6.71
N ASN A 104 -3.72 16.88 5.72
CA ASN A 104 -3.69 17.83 4.60
C ASN A 104 -4.98 17.72 3.77
N LEU A 105 -5.46 16.50 3.48
CA LEU A 105 -6.70 16.27 2.72
C LEU A 105 -7.95 16.77 3.45
N TRP A 106 -8.01 16.59 4.77
CA TRP A 106 -9.11 17.11 5.59
C TRP A 106 -9.12 18.64 5.63
N ASP A 107 -7.94 19.27 5.81
CA ASP A 107 -7.80 20.72 5.77
C ASP A 107 -8.15 21.28 4.37
N TYR A 108 -7.79 20.59 3.28
CA TYR A 108 -8.21 20.96 1.91
C TYR A 108 -9.74 20.93 1.73
N SER A 109 -10.43 19.94 2.29
CA SER A 109 -11.89 19.82 2.21
C SER A 109 -12.60 20.90 3.04
N ALA A 110 -12.18 21.09 4.29
CA ALA A 110 -12.75 22.11 5.17
C ALA A 110 -12.56 23.52 4.61
N HIS A 111 -11.38 23.81 4.04
CA HIS A 111 -11.06 25.15 3.54
C HIS A 111 -11.74 25.49 2.20
N SER A 112 -12.13 24.48 1.41
CA SER A 112 -12.85 24.66 0.14
C SER A 112 -14.37 24.82 0.34
N LEU A 113 -14.95 24.13 1.33
CA LEU A 113 -16.35 24.29 1.73
C LEU A 113 -16.62 25.67 2.34
N LEU A 114 -15.72 26.19 3.18
CA LEU A 114 -15.86 27.52 3.80
C LEU A 114 -15.77 28.69 2.79
N ARG A 115 -15.19 28.47 1.60
CA ARG A 115 -15.01 29.52 0.58
C ARG A 115 -15.94 29.41 -0.63
N GLY A 116 -16.84 28.41 -0.67
CA GLY A 116 -17.84 28.26 -1.73
C GLY A 116 -17.28 28.21 -3.16
N ARG A 117 -15.99 27.89 -3.33
CA ARG A 117 -15.29 27.93 -4.63
C ARG A 117 -14.66 26.57 -4.91
N PRO A 118 -15.05 25.85 -5.98
CA PRO A 118 -14.33 24.66 -6.40
C PRO A 118 -12.94 25.09 -6.87
N TYR A 119 -11.92 24.73 -6.08
CA TYR A 119 -10.53 25.09 -6.37
C TYR A 119 -9.92 24.07 -7.33
N PHE A 120 -10.50 23.93 -8.52
CA PHE A 120 -9.78 23.38 -9.65
C PHE A 120 -8.77 24.45 -10.07
N ARG A 121 -7.62 24.54 -9.38
CA ARG A 121 -6.47 25.18 -10.01
C ARG A 121 -6.15 24.27 -11.19
N PRO A 122 -6.25 24.73 -12.44
CA PRO A 122 -5.61 24.00 -13.51
C PRO A 122 -4.15 23.83 -13.07
N ILE A 123 -3.63 22.59 -13.18
CA ILE A 123 -2.19 22.38 -13.32
C ILE A 123 -1.73 23.52 -14.22
N PRO A 124 -0.72 24.33 -13.85
CA PRO A 124 -0.20 25.32 -14.77
C PRO A 124 0.11 24.52 -16.03
N ALA A 125 -0.76 24.66 -17.03
CA ALA A 125 -0.46 24.19 -18.35
C ALA A 125 0.90 24.82 -18.60
N LEU A 126 1.77 24.03 -19.20
CA LEU A 126 3.04 24.47 -19.72
C LEU A 126 2.77 25.48 -20.86
N HIS A 127 2.07 26.56 -20.54
CA HIS A 127 1.74 27.70 -21.36
C HIS A 127 2.96 28.59 -21.23
N SER A 128 4.00 28.10 -21.90
CA SER A 128 5.02 28.88 -22.58
C SER A 128 4.73 30.37 -22.52
N HIS A 129 5.48 31.06 -21.66
CA HIS A 129 5.73 32.49 -21.77
C HIS A 129 5.82 32.90 -23.26
N PRO A 130 4.83 33.61 -23.83
CA PRO A 130 4.95 34.10 -25.20
C PRO A 130 6.08 35.14 -25.33
N GLN A 131 6.45 35.77 -24.21
CA GLN A 131 7.52 36.76 -24.17
C GLN A 131 8.94 36.14 -24.20
N ARG A 132 9.09 34.85 -23.88
CA ARG A 132 10.39 34.17 -23.94
C ARG A 132 10.74 33.65 -25.35
N LEU A 133 9.76 33.58 -26.26
CA LEU A 133 9.99 33.18 -27.65
C LEU A 133 10.41 34.35 -28.53
N LEU A 134 9.96 35.58 -28.21
CA LEU A 134 10.33 36.79 -28.95
C LEU A 134 11.81 37.17 -28.76
N SER A 135 12.40 36.88 -27.59
CA SER A 135 13.82 37.16 -27.35
C SER A 135 14.79 36.27 -28.16
N TRP A 136 14.33 35.12 -28.68
CA TRP A 136 15.15 34.27 -29.56
C TRP A 136 15.06 34.68 -31.04
N LEU A 137 14.04 35.46 -31.42
CA LEU A 137 13.89 36.00 -32.78
C LEU A 137 14.60 37.35 -32.97
N GLU A 138 14.92 38.06 -31.89
CA GLU A 138 15.72 39.31 -31.93
C GLU A 138 17.25 39.06 -31.99
N LEU A 139 17.69 37.80 -31.92
CA LEU A 139 19.11 37.40 -31.96
C LEU A 139 19.50 36.64 -33.25
N GLN A 140 18.70 36.75 -34.32
CA GLN A 140 19.05 36.34 -35.70
C GLN A 140 18.96 37.54 -36.64
#